data_AF-A0A7C8HLS2-F1
#
_entry.id   AF-A0A7C8HLS2-F1
#
_cell.length_a   1.000
_cell.length_b   1.000
_cell.length_c   1.000
_cell.angle_alpha   90.00
_cell.angle_beta   90.00
_cell.angle_gamma   90.00
#
_symmetry.space_group_name_H-M   'P 1'
#
loop_
_entity.id
_entity.type
_entity.pdbx_description
1 polymer ?
#
loop_
_entity_poly.entity_id
_entity_poly.type
_entity_poly.pdbx_seq_one_letter_code
_entity_poly.pdbx_strand_id
1 'polypeptide(L)'
;MTEVPVLKDADASHPVPTIWRSSLTHLVEMVAGMLPSEEPGPFAMDDLIRWRSNISRYGASIGGVPDESWETSVVQWMDGYWDVLVDLFSADGQRTDLVMSVQIFESESGYEFKVDSIHVP
;
A
#
# COMPACT_ATOMS: atom_id res chain seq x y z
N MET A 1 3.23 -5.72 19.76
CA MET A 1 3.00 -4.57 18.87
C MET A 1 1.91 -3.72 19.49
N THR A 2 2.10 -2.39 19.51
CA THR A 2 1.09 -1.44 20.00
C THR A 2 0.05 -1.25 18.91
N GLU A 3 -1.23 -1.30 19.28
CA GLU A 3 -2.34 -1.04 18.36
C GLU A 3 -2.32 0.42 17.90
N VAL A 4 -2.44 0.65 16.60
CA VAL A 4 -2.55 1.98 16.01
C VAL A 4 -3.99 2.17 15.54
N PRO A 5 -4.75 3.11 16.13
CA PRO A 5 -6.16 3.29 15.81
C PRO A 5 -6.35 4.01 14.47
N VAL A 6 -7.55 3.88 13.90
CA VAL A 6 -7.98 4.68 12.75
C VAL A 6 -8.39 6.07 13.21
N LEU A 7 -7.84 7.11 12.59
CA LEU A 7 -8.12 8.51 12.91
C LEU A 7 -8.62 9.26 11.68
N LYS A 8 -9.63 10.11 11.85
CA LYS A 8 -10.11 11.05 10.82
C LYS A 8 -9.52 12.43 11.08
N ASP A 9 -8.22 12.58 10.79
CA ASP A 9 -7.48 13.84 10.95
C ASP A 9 -7.00 14.36 9.59
N ALA A 10 -7.58 15.49 9.17
CA ALA A 10 -7.24 16.12 7.90
C ALA A 10 -6.03 17.07 8.01
N ASP A 11 -5.63 17.44 9.22
CA ASP A 11 -4.60 18.45 9.47
C ASP A 11 -3.20 17.84 9.59
N ALA A 12 -3.10 16.53 9.84
CA ALA A 12 -1.83 15.83 10.01
C ALA A 12 -1.84 14.40 9.47
N SER A 13 -0.68 13.94 9.03
CA SER A 13 -0.43 12.53 8.72
C SER A 13 -0.08 11.74 9.99
N HIS A 14 -0.51 10.49 10.04
CA HIS A 14 -0.38 9.57 11.17
C HIS A 14 0.22 8.22 10.74
N PRO A 15 0.72 7.41 11.68
CA PRO A 15 1.12 6.04 11.36
C PRO A 15 -0.04 5.19 10.84
N VAL A 16 0.24 4.25 9.93
CA VAL A 16 -0.79 3.38 9.36
C VAL A 16 -1.45 2.50 10.44
N PRO A 17 -2.79 2.54 10.56
CA PRO A 17 -3.57 1.72 11.49
C PRO A 17 -3.27 0.24 11.38
N THR A 18 -3.12 -0.42 12.53
CA THR A 18 -2.70 -1.83 12.58
C THR A 18 -3.70 -2.76 11.91
N ILE A 19 -4.98 -2.40 11.90
CA ILE A 19 -6.05 -3.19 11.28
C ILE A 19 -5.94 -3.30 9.75
N TRP A 20 -5.23 -2.37 9.09
CA TRP A 20 -5.10 -2.33 7.64
C TRP A 20 -3.82 -2.98 7.12
N ARG A 21 -2.81 -3.15 7.99
CA ARG A 21 -1.46 -3.59 7.59
C ARG A 21 -1.47 -4.91 6.85
N SER A 22 -2.25 -5.89 7.31
CA SER A 22 -2.34 -7.20 6.63
C SER A 22 -2.93 -7.08 5.21
N SER A 23 -3.97 -6.27 5.03
CA SER A 23 -4.59 -6.05 3.71
C SER A 23 -3.64 -5.29 2.78
N LEU A 24 -2.93 -4.30 3.31
CA LEU A 24 -1.94 -3.51 2.57
C LEU A 24 -0.72 -4.37 2.17
N THR A 25 -0.22 -5.23 3.06
CA THR A 25 0.83 -6.21 2.72
C THR A 25 0.40 -7.08 1.55
N HIS A 26 -0.83 -7.61 1.60
CA HIS A 26 -1.35 -8.47 0.55
C HIS A 26 -1.48 -7.74 -0.80
N LEU A 27 -1.87 -6.46 -0.79
CA LEU A 27 -1.86 -5.62 -1.99
C LEU A 27 -0.44 -5.43 -2.54
N VAL A 28 0.55 -5.16 -1.69
CA VAL A 28 1.95 -5.06 -2.14
C VAL A 28 2.42 -6.37 -2.75
N GLU A 29 2.15 -7.51 -2.13
CA GLU A 29 2.54 -8.83 -2.65
C GLU A 29 1.89 -9.13 -4.00
N MET A 30 0.62 -8.78 -4.19
CA MET A 30 -0.05 -8.89 -5.49
C MET A 30 0.64 -8.02 -6.54
N VAL A 31 0.89 -6.74 -6.23
CA VAL A 31 1.49 -5.83 -7.21
C VAL A 31 2.95 -6.20 -7.51
N ALA A 32 3.71 -6.65 -6.50
CA ALA A 32 5.07 -7.15 -6.66
C ALA A 32 5.14 -8.47 -7.45
N GLY A 33 4.01 -9.17 -7.65
CA GLY A 33 3.98 -10.45 -8.37
C GLY A 33 4.47 -11.63 -7.55
N MET A 34 4.38 -11.54 -6.22
CA MET A 34 4.69 -12.63 -5.30
C MET A 34 3.56 -13.63 -5.19
N LEU A 35 2.36 -13.21 -5.56
CA LEU A 35 1.14 -14.00 -5.57
C LEU A 35 0.82 -14.51 -6.98
N PRO A 36 0.12 -15.66 -7.10
CA PRO A 36 -0.30 -16.20 -8.39
C PRO A 36 -1.07 -15.18 -9.23
N SER A 37 -0.85 -15.15 -10.54
CA SER A 37 -1.53 -14.21 -11.46
C SER A 37 -3.04 -14.39 -11.55
N GLU A 38 -3.56 -15.52 -11.10
CA GLU A 38 -4.99 -15.86 -11.09
C GLU A 38 -5.70 -15.36 -9.83
N GLU A 39 -4.95 -14.87 -8.84
CA GLU A 39 -5.53 -14.33 -7.61
C GLU A 39 -6.25 -13.01 -7.91
N PRO A 40 -7.58 -12.94 -7.66
CA PRO A 40 -8.36 -11.75 -7.98
C PRO A 40 -8.01 -10.63 -6.98
N GLY A 41 -7.46 -9.53 -7.50
CA GLY A 41 -7.25 -8.29 -6.74
C GLY A 41 -8.42 -7.31 -6.86
N PRO A 42 -8.50 -6.29 -5.99
CA PRO A 42 -9.53 -5.25 -6.04
C PRO A 42 -9.27 -4.18 -7.12
N PHE A 43 -8.60 -4.55 -8.22
CA PHE A 43 -8.19 -3.64 -9.29
C PHE A 43 -8.26 -4.32 -10.66
N ALA A 44 -8.29 -3.52 -11.73
CA ALA A 44 -8.30 -4.05 -13.08
C ALA A 44 -6.94 -4.68 -13.43
N MET A 45 -6.96 -5.73 -14.26
CA MET A 45 -5.74 -6.40 -14.72
C MET A 45 -4.78 -5.43 -15.45
N ASP A 46 -5.33 -4.48 -16.20
CA ASP A 46 -4.55 -3.46 -16.91
C ASP A 46 -3.79 -2.53 -15.93
N ASP A 47 -4.37 -2.24 -14.76
CA ASP A 47 -3.71 -1.46 -13.71
C ASP A 47 -2.54 -2.26 -13.11
N LEU A 48 -2.76 -3.53 -12.80
CA LEU A 48 -1.71 -4.43 -12.30
C LEU A 48 -0.53 -4.53 -13.27
N ILE A 49 -0.82 -4.73 -14.57
CA ILE A 49 0.20 -4.78 -15.62
C ILE A 49 0.98 -3.47 -15.69
N ARG A 50 0.28 -2.33 -15.63
CA ARG A 50 0.91 -1.00 -15.65
C ARG A 50 1.84 -0.80 -14.45
N TRP A 51 1.39 -1.10 -13.23
CA TRP A 51 2.21 -0.94 -12.03
C TRP A 51 3.44 -1.84 -12.03
N ARG A 52 3.29 -3.11 -12.43
CA ARG A 52 4.43 -4.04 -12.59
C ARG A 52 5.43 -3.54 -13.64
N SER A 53 4.94 -2.96 -14.73
CA SER A 53 5.82 -2.37 -15.75
C SER A 53 6.58 -1.16 -15.19
N ASN A 54 5.94 -0.31 -14.41
CA ASN A 54 6.58 0.85 -13.77
C ASN A 54 7.68 0.41 -12.79
N ILE A 55 7.38 -0.57 -11.92
CA ILE A 55 8.35 -1.17 -10.99
C ILE A 55 9.55 -1.75 -11.76
N SER A 56 9.29 -2.55 -12.80
CA SER A 56 10.36 -3.16 -13.60
C SER A 56 11.24 -2.12 -14.29
N ARG A 57 10.65 -1.04 -14.82
CA ARG A 57 11.39 0.08 -15.43
C ARG A 57 12.22 0.86 -14.43
N TYR A 58 11.80 0.93 -13.18
CA TYR A 58 12.59 1.51 -12.09
C TYR A 58 13.83 0.66 -11.77
N GLY A 59 13.85 -0.61 -12.20
CA GLY A 59 14.98 -1.52 -11.97
C GLY A 59 14.97 -2.15 -10.57
N ALA A 60 13.89 -1.98 -9.81
CA ALA A 60 13.71 -2.64 -8.52
C ALA A 60 12.88 -3.91 -8.68
N SER A 61 13.28 -4.96 -7.95
CA SER A 61 12.37 -6.04 -7.58
C SER A 61 11.83 -5.73 -6.20
N ILE A 62 10.53 -5.49 -6.10
CA ILE A 62 9.88 -5.26 -4.80
C ILE A 62 9.92 -6.56 -3.98
N GLY A 63 10.25 -6.41 -2.70
CA GLY A 63 10.25 -7.42 -1.64
C GLY A 63 8.91 -7.43 -0.89
N GLY A 64 8.83 -8.23 0.17
CA GLY A 64 7.69 -8.17 1.09
C GLY A 64 7.61 -6.81 1.80
N VAL A 65 6.59 -6.65 2.65
CA VAL A 65 6.44 -5.46 3.52
C VAL A 65 6.98 -5.82 4.90
N PRO A 66 8.26 -5.52 5.22
CA PRO A 66 8.82 -5.79 6.53
C PRO A 66 8.18 -4.88 7.59
N ASP A 67 8.37 -5.20 8.88
CA ASP A 67 7.77 -4.42 9.96
C ASP A 67 8.25 -2.95 9.93
N GLU A 68 9.49 -2.73 9.49
CA GLU A 68 10.12 -1.44 9.30
C GLU A 68 9.38 -0.54 8.30
N SER A 69 8.65 -1.09 7.32
CA SER A 69 7.81 -0.30 6.41
C SER A 69 6.79 0.54 7.16
N TRP A 70 6.27 0.04 8.28
CA TRP A 70 5.21 0.71 9.03
C TRP A 70 5.72 1.85 9.90
N GLU A 71 7.03 1.97 10.10
CA GLU A 71 7.63 3.09 10.82
C GLU A 71 7.62 4.37 9.99
N THR A 72 7.61 4.23 8.66
CA THR A 72 7.72 5.35 7.71
C THR A 72 6.52 5.50 6.79
N SER A 73 5.67 4.47 6.67
CA SER A 73 4.39 4.55 5.98
C SER A 73 3.41 5.43 6.76
N VAL A 74 2.64 6.24 6.04
CA VAL A 74 1.74 7.24 6.62
C VAL A 74 0.34 7.13 6.06
N VAL A 75 -0.61 7.63 6.85
CA VAL A 75 -1.99 7.88 6.42
C VAL A 75 -2.40 9.30 6.76
N GLN A 76 -3.20 9.91 5.90
CA GLN A 76 -3.92 11.14 6.21
C GLN A 76 -5.39 10.99 5.85
N TRP A 77 -6.28 11.53 6.68
CA TRP A 77 -7.68 11.59 6.33
C TRP A 77 -7.88 12.70 5.31
N MET A 78 -8.47 12.32 4.18
CA MET A 78 -8.93 13.21 3.15
C MET A 78 -10.45 13.33 3.24
N ASP A 79 -11.05 14.20 2.44
CA ASP A 79 -12.50 14.34 2.41
C ASP A 79 -13.18 13.07 1.89
N GLY A 80 -13.60 12.20 2.81
CA GLY A 80 -14.35 10.97 2.55
C GLY A 80 -13.53 9.68 2.45
N TYR A 81 -12.20 9.74 2.58
CA TYR A 81 -11.33 8.56 2.51
C TYR A 81 -10.00 8.80 3.24
N TRP A 82 -9.26 7.73 3.49
CA TRP A 82 -7.87 7.83 3.93
C TRP A 82 -6.93 7.67 2.75
N ASP A 83 -6.01 8.62 2.56
CA ASP A 83 -4.88 8.46 1.65
C ASP A 83 -3.73 7.83 2.41
N VAL A 84 -3.31 6.64 1.97
CA VAL A 84 -2.25 5.86 2.61
C VAL A 84 -1.07 5.73 1.66
N LEU A 85 0.12 6.09 2.14
CA LEU A 85 1.38 5.87 1.45
C LEU A 85 2.13 4.73 2.13
N VAL A 86 2.26 3.61 1.42
CA VAL A 86 3.00 2.43 1.88
C VAL A 86 4.39 2.42 1.25
N ASP A 87 5.42 2.46 2.08
CA ASP A 87 6.82 2.34 1.64
C ASP A 87 7.12 0.95 1.10
N LEU A 88 7.68 0.90 -0.10
CA LEU A 88 8.08 -0.34 -0.75
C LEU A 88 9.55 -0.65 -0.50
N PHE A 89 9.84 -1.92 -0.24
CA PHE A 89 11.20 -2.41 -0.03
C PHE A 89 11.62 -3.28 -1.22
N SER A 90 12.91 -3.36 -1.50
CA SER A 90 13.46 -4.28 -2.48
C SER A 90 13.55 -5.70 -1.91
N ALA A 91 13.72 -6.68 -2.79
CA ALA A 91 13.80 -8.09 -2.42
C ALA A 91 14.98 -8.42 -1.49
N ASP A 92 16.02 -7.59 -1.43
CA ASP A 92 17.16 -7.70 -0.51
C ASP A 92 16.93 -6.97 0.84
N GLY A 93 15.74 -6.40 1.05
CA GLY A 93 15.33 -5.75 2.29
C GLY A 93 15.75 -4.28 2.41
N GLN A 94 16.21 -3.64 1.34
CA GLN A 94 16.47 -2.19 1.35
C GLN A 94 15.20 -1.39 1.08
N ARG A 95 15.04 -0.24 1.74
CA ARG A 95 13.94 0.69 1.42
C ARG A 95 14.16 1.27 0.04
N THR A 96 13.12 1.30 -0.79
CA THR A 96 13.14 1.96 -2.10
C THR A 96 12.56 3.37 -1.98
N ASP A 97 12.77 4.21 -2.99
CA ASP A 97 12.09 5.51 -3.09
C ASP A 97 10.64 5.37 -3.62
N LEU A 98 10.17 4.15 -3.87
CA LEU A 98 8.81 3.90 -4.35
C LEU A 98 7.84 3.77 -3.18
N VAL A 99 6.66 4.34 -3.36
CA VAL A 99 5.50 4.15 -2.49
C VAL A 99 4.33 3.61 -3.29
N MET A 100 3.47 2.85 -2.62
CA MET A 100 2.13 2.52 -3.09
C MET A 100 1.13 3.44 -2.41
N SER A 101 0.42 4.26 -3.20
CA SER A 101 -0.70 5.06 -2.72
C SER A 101 -2.00 4.24 -2.78
N VAL A 102 -2.71 4.19 -1.65
CA VAL A 102 -3.97 3.46 -1.50
C VAL A 102 -4.99 4.39 -0.87
N GLN A 103 -6.13 4.52 -1.54
CA GLN A 103 -7.32 5.15 -0.98
C GLN A 103 -8.11 4.09 -0.22
N ILE A 104 -8.38 4.35 1.06
CA ILE A 104 -9.22 3.48 1.89
C ILE A 104 -10.54 4.20 2.19
N PHE A 105 -11.65 3.53 1.93
CA PHE A 105 -12.99 4.06 2.17
C PHE A 105 -13.67 3.27 3.28
N GLU A 106 -14.48 3.94 4.08
CA GLU A 106 -15.44 3.27 4.96
C GLU A 106 -16.51 2.58 4.10
N SER A 107 -16.82 1.33 4.44
CA SER A 107 -17.90 0.56 3.81
C SER A 107 -18.75 -0.13 4.89
N GLU A 108 -19.93 -0.62 4.51
CA GLU A 108 -20.82 -1.34 5.43
C GLU A 108 -20.16 -2.61 6.02
N SER A 109 -19.19 -3.19 5.30
CA SER A 109 -18.47 -4.41 5.68
C SER A 109 -17.07 -4.13 6.28
N GLY A 110 -16.73 -2.87 6.53
CA GLY A 110 -15.44 -2.47 7.08
C GLY A 110 -14.75 -1.42 6.20
N TYR A 111 -13.76 -1.85 5.43
CA TYR A 111 -12.94 -0.95 4.62
C TYR A 111 -12.79 -1.47 3.19
N GLU A 112 -12.92 -0.56 2.22
CA GLU A 112 -12.64 -0.81 0.82
C GLU A 112 -11.28 -0.21 0.46
N PHE A 113 -10.40 -1.00 -0.16
CA PHE A 113 -9.04 -0.60 -0.51
C PHE A 113 -8.92 -0.44 -2.01
N LYS A 114 -8.54 0.75 -2.45
CA LYS A 114 -8.32 1.06 -3.85
C LYS A 114 -6.89 1.55 -4.04
N VAL A 115 -6.08 0.75 -4.73
CA VAL A 115 -4.73 1.17 -5.12
C VAL A 115 -4.87 2.26 -6.18
N ASP A 116 -4.33 3.44 -5.89
CA ASP A 116 -4.36 4.58 -6.81
C ASP A 116 -3.14 4.53 -7.76
N SER A 117 -1.94 4.43 -7.18
CA SER A 117 -0.70 4.52 -7.95
C SER A 117 0.51 3.92 -7.23
N ILE A 118 1.57 3.67 -8.01
CA ILE A 118 2.92 3.36 -7.52
C ILE A 118 3.88 4.33 -8.16
N HIS A 119 4.56 5.12 -7.33
CA HIS A 119 5.37 6.25 -7.77
C HIS A 119 6.43 6.62 -6.72
N VAL A 120 7.28 7.59 -7.05
CA VAL A 120 8.15 8.27 -6.08
C VAL A 120 7.40 9.50 -5.57
N PRO A 121 7.18 9.67 -4.26
CA PRO A 121 6.33 10.70 -3.66
C PRO A 121 6.90 12.13 -3.77
#